data_AF-A0A496TH25-F1
#
_entry.id   AF-A0A496TH25-F1
#
_cell.length_a   1.000
_cell.length_b   1.000
_cell.length_c   1.000
_cell.angle_alpha   90.00
_cell.angle_beta   90.00
_cell.angle_gamma   90.00
#
_symmetry.space_group_name_H-M   'P 1'
#
loop_
_entity.id
_entity.type
_entity.pdbx_description
1 polymer ?
#
loop_
_entity_poly.entity_id
_entity_poly.type
_entity_poly.pdbx_seq_one_letter_code
_entity_poly.pdbx_strand_id
1 'polypeptide(L)'
;MKISSIDIRKQEFKKAMRGYDTTEVESFLELVADEFEIIQRVNSELKNKVKSLEAELERYKHIEKSLQSTLMEAKESSTLEKEKARKNGEFIIKEAEFRAMKIIEDAQQMSKKLKDEIAILKSQKNSLASRLKYLLRSQIDLIKILESDEMTIEEIERKKRKVSGADKEKIIQKKQEAEKIISEKEKERKKVEISSEKEVDKKVEKKIINGFNIIDKMILEKEKSEENKENESEDKK
;
A
#
# COMPACT_ATOMS: atom_id res chain seq x y z
N MET A 1 7.06 -69.55 28.86
CA MET A 1 6.25 -70.78 28.79
C MET A 1 6.51 -71.60 30.04
N LYS A 2 5.64 -72.55 30.40
CA LYS A 2 5.76 -73.38 31.62
C LYS A 2 6.61 -74.64 31.43
N ILE A 3 6.96 -75.01 30.20
CA ILE A 3 7.74 -76.21 29.85
C ILE A 3 8.70 -75.83 28.71
N SER A 4 9.96 -76.27 28.79
CA SER A 4 11.01 -76.08 27.79
C SER A 4 11.39 -77.39 27.10
N SER A 5 12.16 -77.35 26.01
CA SER A 5 12.63 -78.57 25.32
C SER A 5 13.46 -79.46 26.24
N ILE A 6 14.22 -78.89 27.19
CA ILE A 6 14.97 -79.68 28.17
C ILE A 6 14.04 -80.36 29.20
N ASP A 7 12.92 -79.73 29.53
CA ASP A 7 11.92 -80.31 30.42
C ASP A 7 11.21 -81.49 29.75
N ILE A 8 10.97 -81.41 28.43
CA ILE A 8 10.39 -82.50 27.63
C ILE A 8 11.34 -83.70 27.59
N ARG A 9 12.65 -83.49 27.38
CA ARG A 9 13.65 -84.58 27.36
C ARG A 9 13.85 -85.25 28.72
N LYS A 10 13.68 -84.50 29.81
CA LYS A 10 13.87 -85.00 31.19
C LYS A 10 12.57 -85.50 31.82
N GLN A 11 11.47 -85.58 31.06
CA GLN A 11 10.18 -85.93 31.60
C GLN A 11 10.12 -87.42 31.91
N GLU A 12 10.06 -87.76 33.20
CA GLU A 12 9.87 -89.14 33.65
C GLU A 12 8.38 -89.48 33.81
N PHE A 13 8.01 -90.73 33.49
CA PHE A 13 6.67 -91.26 33.66
C PHE A 13 6.64 -92.46 34.63
N LYS A 14 5.53 -92.61 35.36
CA LYS A 14 5.31 -93.77 36.23
C LYS A 14 5.03 -95.02 35.39
N LYS A 15 5.64 -96.16 35.76
CA LYS A 15 5.42 -97.46 35.11
C LYS A 15 4.11 -98.11 35.61
N ALA A 16 3.34 -98.70 34.70
CA ALA A 16 2.09 -99.43 35.00
C ALA A 16 2.04 -100.76 34.24
N MET A 17 1.31 -101.76 34.76
CA MET A 17 1.32 -103.15 34.25
C MET A 17 0.80 -103.31 32.80
N ARG A 18 0.09 -102.31 32.26
CA ARG A 18 -0.33 -102.19 30.86
C ARG A 18 -0.10 -100.75 30.37
N GLY A 19 1.13 -100.43 30.00
CA GLY A 19 1.53 -99.10 29.51
C GLY A 19 2.10 -99.13 28.09
N TYR A 20 2.41 -97.95 27.55
CA TYR A 20 3.14 -97.79 26.29
C TYR A 20 4.59 -98.30 26.42
N ASP A 21 5.21 -98.68 25.30
CA ASP A 21 6.63 -99.05 25.27
C ASP A 21 7.48 -97.84 25.63
N THR A 22 8.32 -97.98 26.65
CA THR A 22 9.19 -96.90 27.13
C THR A 22 10.14 -96.42 26.05
N THR A 23 10.65 -97.31 25.19
CA THR A 23 11.63 -96.99 24.15
C THR A 23 11.01 -96.14 23.03
N GLU A 24 9.77 -96.46 22.65
CA GLU A 24 9.01 -95.73 21.65
C GLU A 24 8.62 -94.34 22.18
N VAL A 25 8.18 -94.26 23.44
CA VAL A 25 7.85 -92.99 24.11
C VAL A 25 9.09 -92.09 24.24
N GLU A 26 10.25 -92.62 24.65
CA GLU A 26 11.50 -91.86 24.75
C GLU A 26 11.90 -91.27 23.38
N SER A 27 11.86 -92.11 22.33
CA SER A 27 12.19 -91.68 20.95
C SER A 27 11.23 -90.59 20.45
N PHE A 28 9.94 -90.68 20.79
CA PHE A 28 8.96 -89.66 20.46
C PHE A 28 9.21 -88.36 21.24
N LEU A 29 9.52 -88.44 22.54
CA LEU A 29 9.87 -87.26 23.34
C LEU A 29 11.11 -86.53 22.82
N GLU A 30 12.11 -87.27 22.34
CA GLU A 30 13.32 -86.73 21.71
C GLU A 30 12.96 -85.88 20.48
N LEU A 31 12.14 -86.44 19.57
CA LEU A 31 11.69 -85.76 18.36
C LEU A 31 10.81 -84.54 18.67
N VAL A 32 9.91 -84.65 19.64
CA VAL A 32 9.08 -83.52 20.10
C VAL A 32 9.96 -82.44 20.71
N ALA A 33 10.98 -82.80 21.50
CA ALA A 33 11.89 -81.82 22.10
C ALA A 33 12.72 -81.06 21.05
N ASP A 34 13.19 -81.75 20.00
CA ASP A 34 13.89 -81.13 18.87
C ASP A 34 13.01 -80.10 18.15
N GLU A 35 11.80 -80.50 17.74
CA GLU A 35 10.85 -79.59 17.08
C GLU A 35 10.45 -78.42 17.99
N PHE A 36 10.30 -78.68 19.29
CA PHE A 36 9.96 -77.63 20.25
C PHE A 36 11.10 -76.62 20.44
N GLU A 37 12.36 -77.05 20.35
CA GLU A 37 13.51 -76.16 20.36
C GLU A 37 13.55 -75.26 19.11
N ILE A 38 13.30 -75.83 17.92
CA ILE A 38 13.23 -75.09 16.66
C ILE A 38 12.14 -74.01 16.75
N ILE A 39 10.94 -74.39 17.21
CA ILE A 39 9.82 -73.46 17.38
C ILE A 39 10.17 -72.35 18.38
N GLN A 40 10.82 -72.67 19.51
CA GLN A 40 11.25 -71.66 20.47
C GLN A 40 12.26 -70.68 19.89
N ARG A 41 13.23 -71.16 19.11
CA ARG A 41 14.23 -70.34 18.42
C ARG A 41 13.57 -69.39 17.42
N VAL A 42 12.73 -69.92 16.54
CA VAL A 42 12.00 -69.12 15.54
C VAL A 42 11.08 -68.09 16.21
N ASN A 43 10.39 -68.47 17.29
CA ASN A 43 9.55 -67.54 18.06
C ASN A 43 10.37 -66.41 18.70
N SER A 44 11.56 -66.72 19.24
CA SER A 44 12.48 -65.71 19.76
C SER A 44 12.95 -64.74 18.66
N GLU A 45 13.37 -65.27 17.51
CA GLU A 45 13.79 -64.47 16.35
C GLU A 45 12.67 -63.58 15.82
N LEU A 46 11.46 -64.13 15.66
CA LEU A 46 10.28 -63.36 15.25
C LEU A 46 9.94 -62.25 16.25
N LYS A 47 9.97 -62.53 17.55
CA LYS A 47 9.75 -61.52 18.59
C LYS A 47 10.78 -60.40 18.54
N ASN A 48 12.05 -60.74 18.32
CA ASN A 48 13.10 -59.73 18.17
C ASN A 48 12.90 -58.89 16.90
N LYS A 49 12.48 -59.52 15.80
CA LYS A 49 12.16 -58.82 14.56
C LYS A 49 10.96 -57.89 14.70
N VAL A 50 9.89 -58.33 15.38
CA VAL A 50 8.72 -57.50 15.69
C VAL A 50 9.15 -56.28 16.52
N LYS A 51 9.91 -56.48 17.59
CA LYS A 51 10.42 -55.36 18.40
C LYS A 51 11.27 -54.37 17.60
N SER A 52 12.11 -54.86 16.70
CA SER A 52 12.91 -54.01 15.81
C SER A 52 12.03 -53.18 14.87
N LEU A 53 11.02 -53.81 14.26
CA LEU A 53 10.09 -53.15 13.35
C LEU A 53 9.20 -52.13 14.07
N GLU A 54 8.75 -52.44 15.29
CA GLU A 54 7.99 -51.50 16.13
C GLU A 54 8.83 -50.27 16.49
N ALA A 55 10.11 -50.45 16.83
CA ALA A 55 11.01 -49.34 17.10
C ALA A 55 11.27 -48.47 15.86
N GLU A 56 11.39 -49.09 14.68
CA GLU A 56 11.55 -48.36 13.43
C GLU A 56 10.28 -47.59 13.05
N LEU A 57 9.11 -48.20 13.24
CA LEU A 57 7.82 -47.56 13.03
C LEU A 57 7.63 -46.33 13.92
N GLU A 58 7.95 -46.44 15.21
CA GLU A 58 7.90 -45.29 16.13
C GLU A 58 8.87 -44.17 15.69
N ARG A 59 10.08 -44.51 15.23
CA ARG A 59 10.98 -43.51 14.63
C ARG A 59 10.36 -42.82 13.43
N TYR A 60 9.73 -43.56 12.51
CA TYR A 60 9.08 -42.95 11.35
C TYR A 60 7.92 -42.04 11.74
N LYS A 61 7.08 -42.44 12.70
CA LYS A 61 6.01 -41.58 13.22
C LYS A 61 6.55 -40.29 13.83
N HIS A 62 7.65 -40.36 14.56
CA HIS A 62 8.29 -39.16 15.10
C HIS A 62 8.81 -38.23 14.00
N ILE A 63 9.45 -38.79 12.96
CA ILE A 63 9.93 -38.02 11.81
C ILE A 63 8.75 -37.39 11.06
N GLU A 64 7.69 -38.15 10.81
CA GLU A 64 6.49 -37.66 10.14
C GLU A 64 5.86 -36.50 10.92
N LYS A 65 5.70 -36.63 12.25
CA LYS A 65 5.17 -35.57 13.10
C LYS A 65 6.05 -34.32 13.07
N SER A 66 7.37 -34.49 13.13
CA SER A 66 8.31 -33.36 13.02
C SER A 66 8.19 -32.67 11.67
N LEU A 67 8.13 -33.44 10.58
CA LEU A 67 8.01 -32.91 9.23
C LEU A 67 6.68 -32.16 9.03
N GLN A 68 5.59 -32.70 9.55
CA GLN A 68 4.28 -32.04 9.54
C GLN A 68 4.32 -30.69 10.31
N SER A 69 4.94 -30.66 11.49
CA SER A 69 5.13 -29.41 12.26
C SER A 69 5.94 -28.40 11.45
N THR A 70 7.10 -28.80 10.92
CA THR A 70 7.95 -27.92 10.12
C THR A 70 7.24 -27.41 8.87
N LEU A 71 6.46 -28.24 8.19
CA LEU A 71 5.70 -27.83 7.01
C LEU A 71 4.57 -26.85 7.36
N MET A 72 3.92 -27.03 8.50
CA MET A 72 2.92 -26.11 9.01
C MET A 72 3.54 -24.76 9.40
N GLU A 73 4.65 -24.76 10.14
CA GLU A 73 5.41 -23.56 10.47
C GLU A 73 5.91 -22.82 9.23
N ALA A 74 6.42 -23.55 8.23
CA ALA A 74 6.85 -22.97 6.97
C ALA A 74 5.68 -22.33 6.19
N LYS A 75 4.50 -22.97 6.20
CA LYS A 75 3.28 -22.43 5.59
C LYS A 75 2.83 -21.16 6.31
N GLU A 76 2.76 -21.18 7.63
CA GLU A 76 2.39 -20.02 8.46
C GLU A 76 3.36 -18.85 8.23
N SER A 77 4.66 -19.11 8.29
CA SER A 77 5.70 -18.12 8.01
C SER A 77 5.57 -17.53 6.60
N SER A 78 5.34 -18.37 5.59
CA SER A 78 5.10 -17.92 4.21
C SER A 78 3.86 -17.02 4.10
N THR A 79 2.76 -17.37 4.78
CA THR A 79 1.54 -16.55 4.79
C THR A 79 1.75 -15.21 5.48
N LEU A 80 2.41 -15.20 6.65
CA LEU A 80 2.73 -13.98 7.38
C LEU A 80 3.63 -13.04 6.57
N GLU A 81 4.65 -13.58 5.90
CA GLU A 81 5.54 -12.79 5.07
C GLU A 81 4.81 -12.18 3.85
N LYS A 82 3.90 -12.94 3.22
CA LYS A 82 3.04 -12.42 2.14
C LYS A 82 2.12 -11.30 2.62
N GLU A 83 1.47 -11.47 3.76
CA GLU A 83 0.62 -10.42 4.33
C GLU A 83 1.41 -9.16 4.69
N LYS A 84 2.59 -9.33 5.28
CA LYS A 84 3.49 -8.23 5.62
C LYS A 84 3.97 -7.50 4.38
N ALA A 85 4.40 -8.23 3.34
CA ALA A 85 4.79 -7.64 2.05
C ALA A 85 3.63 -6.87 1.41
N ARG A 86 2.41 -7.40 1.46
CA ARG A 86 1.21 -6.72 0.95
C ARG A 86 0.92 -5.43 1.72
N LYS A 87 0.89 -5.48 3.06
CA LYS A 87 0.67 -4.29 3.91
C LYS A 87 1.75 -3.24 3.70
N ASN A 88 3.01 -3.64 3.60
CA ASN A 88 4.12 -2.74 3.30
C ASN A 88 3.99 -2.12 1.91
N GLY A 89 3.58 -2.90 0.90
CA GLY A 89 3.31 -2.40 -0.44
C GLY A 89 2.20 -1.34 -0.45
N GLU A 90 1.08 -1.63 0.21
CA GLU A 90 -0.02 -0.67 0.37
C GLU A 90 0.41 0.59 1.13
N PHE A 91 1.25 0.45 2.15
CA PHE A 91 1.81 1.58 2.89
C PHE A 91 2.73 2.45 2.01
N ILE A 92 3.64 1.83 1.25
CA ILE A 92 4.55 2.54 0.33
C ILE A 92 3.74 3.33 -0.71
N ILE A 93 2.69 2.74 -1.28
CA ILE A 93 1.82 3.41 -2.25
C ILE A 93 1.17 4.63 -1.60
N LYS A 94 0.53 4.46 -0.43
CA LYS A 94 -0.11 5.57 0.30
C LYS A 94 0.87 6.67 0.68
N GLU A 95 2.08 6.30 1.10
CA GLU A 95 3.12 7.28 1.43
C GLU A 95 3.59 8.03 0.18
N ALA A 96 3.77 7.34 -0.95
CA ALA A 96 4.14 7.96 -2.22
C ALA A 96 3.04 8.92 -2.71
N GLU A 97 1.78 8.53 -2.62
CA GLU A 97 0.62 9.37 -2.94
C GLU A 97 0.59 10.62 -2.06
N PHE A 98 0.76 10.48 -0.74
CA PHE A 98 0.80 11.61 0.18
C PHE A 98 1.95 12.56 -0.12
N ARG A 99 3.16 12.04 -0.38
CA ARG A 99 4.33 12.86 -0.76
C ARG A 99 4.08 13.59 -2.07
N ALA A 100 3.49 12.93 -3.07
CA ALA A 100 3.15 13.54 -4.34
C ALA A 100 2.12 14.67 -4.17
N MET A 101 1.07 14.45 -3.37
CA MET A 101 0.09 15.50 -3.04
C MET A 101 0.75 16.71 -2.40
N LYS A 102 1.64 16.49 -1.43
CA LYS A 102 2.38 17.56 -0.76
C LYS A 102 3.25 18.36 -1.73
N ILE A 103 3.97 17.68 -2.63
CA ILE A 103 4.79 18.34 -3.65
C ILE A 103 3.93 19.23 -4.56
N ILE A 104 2.75 18.73 -4.97
CA ILE A 104 1.82 19.51 -5.80
C ILE A 104 1.32 20.73 -5.04
N GLU A 105 0.93 20.57 -3.78
CA GLU A 105 0.47 21.67 -2.93
C GLU A 105 1.55 22.74 -2.76
N ASP A 106 2.78 22.34 -2.41
CA ASP A 106 3.92 23.25 -2.25
C ASP A 106 4.22 24.00 -3.57
N ALA A 107 4.18 23.31 -4.71
CA ALA A 107 4.38 23.90 -6.02
C ALA A 107 3.26 24.90 -6.38
N GLN A 108 2.00 24.59 -6.05
CA GLN A 108 0.88 25.51 -6.25
C GLN A 108 1.00 26.76 -5.38
N GLN A 109 1.35 26.60 -4.10
CA GLN A 109 1.59 27.72 -3.20
C GLN A 109 2.73 28.62 -3.69
N MET A 110 3.84 28.03 -4.14
CA MET A 110 4.96 28.77 -4.70
C MET A 110 4.57 29.50 -6.00
N SER A 111 3.82 28.85 -6.88
CA SER A 111 3.29 29.46 -8.11
C SER A 111 2.39 30.66 -7.82
N LYS A 112 1.53 30.56 -6.79
CA LYS A 112 0.68 31.66 -6.35
C LYS A 112 1.51 32.84 -5.84
N LYS A 113 2.48 32.59 -4.96
CA LYS A 113 3.40 33.63 -4.45
C LYS A 113 4.13 34.35 -5.58
N LEU A 114 4.68 33.61 -6.54
CA LEU A 114 5.36 34.20 -7.70
C LEU A 114 4.42 35.04 -8.56
N LYS A 115 3.18 34.61 -8.78
CA LYS A 115 2.18 35.40 -9.52
C LYS A 115 1.85 36.71 -8.80
N ASP A 116 1.72 36.67 -7.49
CA ASP A 116 1.45 37.85 -6.66
C ASP A 116 2.64 38.83 -6.70
N GLU A 117 3.87 38.33 -6.55
CA GLU A 117 5.09 39.13 -6.69
C GLU A 117 5.21 39.78 -8.08
N ILE A 118 4.93 39.03 -9.15
CA ILE A 118 4.92 39.55 -10.52
C ILE A 118 3.87 40.66 -10.67
N ALA A 119 2.70 40.51 -10.07
CA ALA A 119 1.65 41.53 -10.11
C ALA A 119 2.09 42.82 -9.40
N ILE A 120 2.72 42.70 -8.23
CA ILE A 120 3.28 43.82 -7.47
C ILE A 120 4.37 44.53 -8.29
N LEU A 121 5.34 43.79 -8.85
CA LEU A 121 6.41 44.34 -9.66
C LEU A 121 5.89 45.06 -10.91
N LYS A 122 4.87 44.51 -11.58
CA LYS A 122 4.21 45.18 -12.73
C LYS A 122 3.54 46.49 -12.31
N SER A 123 2.86 46.51 -11.16
CA SER A 123 2.25 47.72 -10.61
C SER A 123 3.30 48.79 -10.30
N GLN A 124 4.41 48.39 -9.64
CA GLN A 124 5.54 49.26 -9.35
C GLN A 124 6.17 49.84 -10.62
N LYS A 125 6.40 48.99 -11.64
CA LYS A 125 6.90 49.43 -12.96
C LYS A 125 5.97 50.48 -13.58
N ASN A 126 4.66 50.23 -13.59
CA ASN A 126 3.69 51.15 -14.20
C ASN A 126 3.60 52.49 -13.43
N SER A 127 3.68 52.44 -12.10
CA SER A 127 3.74 53.63 -11.24
C SER A 127 4.99 54.46 -11.52
N LEU A 128 6.16 53.81 -11.60
CA LEU A 128 7.43 54.47 -11.94
C LEU A 128 7.38 55.11 -13.33
N ALA A 129 6.91 54.38 -14.33
CA ALA A 129 6.76 54.89 -15.69
C ALA A 129 5.82 56.11 -15.75
N SER A 130 4.73 56.08 -14.97
CA SER A 130 3.78 57.21 -14.88
C SER A 130 4.43 58.42 -14.21
N ARG A 131 5.18 58.23 -13.13
CA ARG A 131 5.94 59.31 -12.45
C ARG A 131 6.98 59.93 -13.37
N LEU A 132 7.75 59.11 -14.10
CA LEU A 132 8.73 59.60 -15.07
C LEU A 132 8.05 60.39 -16.19
N LYS A 133 6.94 59.89 -16.74
CA LYS A 133 6.16 60.58 -17.77
C LYS A 133 5.63 61.94 -17.27
N TYR A 134 5.19 62.00 -16.02
CA TYR A 134 4.76 63.25 -15.39
C TYR A 134 5.92 64.24 -15.24
N LEU A 135 7.07 63.79 -14.74
CA LEU A 135 8.28 64.62 -14.62
C LEU A 135 8.71 65.18 -15.97
N LEU A 136 8.81 64.34 -17.00
CA LEU A 136 9.19 64.78 -18.35
C LEU A 136 8.20 65.78 -18.94
N ARG A 137 6.89 65.56 -18.76
CA ARG A 137 5.86 66.54 -19.18
C ARG A 137 6.02 67.87 -18.46
N SER A 138 6.24 67.85 -17.15
CA SER A 138 6.48 69.06 -16.37
C SER A 138 7.71 69.83 -16.87
N GLN A 139 8.79 69.13 -17.24
CA GLN A 139 9.99 69.78 -17.80
C GLN A 139 9.74 70.36 -19.19
N ILE A 140 9.01 69.64 -20.06
CA ILE A 140 8.60 70.16 -21.37
C ILE A 140 7.73 71.40 -21.22
N ASP A 141 6.78 71.41 -20.28
CA ASP A 141 5.90 72.56 -20.07
C ASP A 141 6.67 73.76 -19.51
N LEU A 142 7.70 73.55 -18.67
CA LEU A 142 8.62 74.61 -18.24
C LEU A 142 9.42 75.18 -19.42
N ILE A 143 9.95 74.32 -20.31
CA ILE A 143 10.66 74.75 -21.51
C ILE A 143 9.74 75.59 -22.39
N LYS A 144 8.48 75.18 -22.61
CA LYS A 144 7.52 75.98 -23.38
C LYS A 144 7.26 77.35 -22.78
N ILE A 145 7.22 77.46 -21.45
CA ILE A 145 7.07 78.74 -20.76
C ILE A 145 8.30 79.62 -21.01
N LEU A 146 9.52 79.04 -20.93
CA LEU A 146 10.77 79.75 -21.18
C LEU A 146 10.97 80.14 -22.65
N GLU A 147 10.53 79.31 -23.60
CA GLU A 147 10.54 79.63 -25.04
C GLU A 147 9.50 80.71 -25.38
N SER A 148 8.43 80.82 -24.58
CA SER A 148 7.38 81.83 -24.73
C SER A 148 7.74 83.20 -24.11
N ASP A 149 9.01 83.60 -24.17
CA ASP A 149 9.54 84.91 -23.76
C ASP A 149 9.01 86.09 -24.63
N GLU A 150 7.73 86.04 -25.01
CA GLU A 150 6.85 87.15 -25.39
C GLU A 150 5.49 87.09 -24.65
N MET A 151 5.40 86.47 -23.47
CA MET A 151 4.17 86.47 -22.66
C MET A 151 4.36 87.19 -21.32
N THR A 152 3.53 88.21 -21.08
CA THR A 152 3.55 89.04 -19.88
C THR A 152 3.12 88.25 -18.63
N ILE A 153 3.64 88.66 -17.46
CA ILE A 153 3.36 88.05 -16.14
C ILE A 153 1.85 87.88 -15.87
N GLU A 154 1.02 88.78 -16.42
CA GLU A 154 -0.45 88.74 -16.30
C GLU A 154 -1.11 87.56 -17.04
N GLU A 155 -0.52 87.04 -18.12
CA GLU A 155 -1.05 85.92 -18.89
C GLU A 155 -0.73 84.56 -18.24
N ILE A 156 0.40 84.48 -17.53
CA ILE A 156 0.83 83.32 -16.74
C ILE A 156 -0.13 83.09 -15.55
N GLU A 157 -0.58 84.16 -14.89
CA GLU A 157 -1.56 84.06 -13.80
C GLU A 157 -2.96 83.65 -14.26
N ARG A 158 -3.41 84.11 -15.44
CA ARG A 158 -4.70 83.71 -16.03
C ARG A 158 -4.74 82.23 -16.41
N LYS A 159 -3.63 81.67 -16.92
CA LYS A 159 -3.57 80.22 -17.24
C LYS A 159 -3.47 79.34 -15.98
N LYS A 160 -2.75 79.76 -14.92
CA LYS A 160 -2.74 79.05 -13.62
C LYS A 160 -4.14 78.88 -13.02
N ARG A 161 -5.01 79.91 -13.13
CA ARG A 161 -6.40 79.84 -12.63
C ARG A 161 -7.31 78.92 -13.44
N LYS A 162 -7.12 78.83 -14.77
CA LYS A 162 -7.91 77.91 -15.63
C LYS A 162 -7.52 76.44 -15.46
N VAL A 163 -6.24 76.15 -15.20
CA VAL A 163 -5.75 74.78 -14.97
C VAL A 163 -6.22 74.21 -13.62
N SER A 164 -6.30 75.03 -12.56
CA SER A 164 -6.70 74.56 -11.22
C SER A 164 -8.16 74.12 -11.08
N GLY A 165 -9.08 74.63 -11.92
CA GLY A 165 -10.51 74.32 -11.85
C GLY A 165 -10.91 73.13 -12.72
N ALA A 166 -10.45 73.11 -13.98
CA ALA A 166 -10.86 72.11 -14.96
C ALA A 166 -10.21 70.73 -14.76
N ASP A 167 -9.03 70.65 -14.13
CA ASP A 167 -8.34 69.37 -13.93
C ASP A 167 -8.82 68.64 -12.66
N LYS A 168 -9.29 69.34 -11.62
CA LYS A 168 -9.79 68.66 -10.40
C LYS A 168 -11.06 67.87 -10.68
N GLU A 169 -12.03 68.42 -11.42
CA GLU A 169 -13.25 67.71 -11.79
C GLU A 169 -12.99 66.54 -12.76
N LYS A 170 -12.11 66.72 -13.75
CA LYS A 170 -11.73 65.64 -14.67
C LYS A 170 -10.92 64.53 -14.00
N ILE A 171 -10.07 64.86 -13.02
CA ILE A 171 -9.33 63.88 -12.22
C ILE A 171 -10.28 63.11 -11.28
N ILE A 172 -11.26 63.79 -10.67
CA ILE A 172 -12.27 63.14 -9.82
C ILE A 172 -13.16 62.20 -10.66
N GLN A 173 -13.61 62.65 -11.84
CA GLN A 173 -14.40 61.81 -12.74
C GLN A 173 -13.61 60.60 -13.25
N LYS A 174 -12.35 60.79 -13.69
CA LYS A 174 -11.50 59.66 -14.12
C LYS A 174 -11.13 58.70 -12.98
N LYS A 175 -11.00 59.21 -11.74
CA LYS A 175 -10.78 58.37 -10.56
C LYS A 175 -12.02 57.52 -10.25
N GLN A 176 -13.22 58.11 -10.30
CA GLN A 176 -14.49 57.40 -10.10
C GLN A 176 -14.77 56.37 -11.20
N GLU A 177 -14.41 56.68 -12.45
CA GLU A 177 -14.54 55.77 -13.58
C GLU A 177 -13.54 54.61 -13.50
N ALA A 178 -12.30 54.88 -13.07
CA ALA A 178 -11.31 53.84 -12.80
C ALA A 178 -11.70 52.94 -11.61
N GLU A 179 -12.26 53.49 -10.53
CA GLU A 179 -12.77 52.73 -9.39
C GLU A 179 -13.95 51.81 -9.78
N LYS A 180 -14.86 52.29 -10.66
CA LYS A 180 -15.93 51.45 -11.23
C LYS A 180 -15.37 50.28 -12.06
N ILE A 181 -14.42 50.55 -12.98
CA ILE A 181 -13.81 49.52 -13.83
C ILE A 181 -13.05 48.48 -13.00
N ILE A 182 -12.36 48.91 -11.93
CA ILE A 182 -11.68 48.00 -11.00
C ILE A 182 -12.71 47.11 -10.28
N SER A 183 -13.82 47.68 -9.80
CA SER A 183 -14.87 46.91 -9.12
C SER A 183 -15.59 45.90 -10.03
N GLU A 184 -15.76 46.23 -11.32
CA GLU A 184 -16.34 45.33 -12.32
C GLU A 184 -15.38 44.20 -12.66
N LYS A 185 -14.09 44.50 -12.84
CA LYS A 185 -13.05 43.48 -13.07
C LYS A 185 -12.82 42.57 -11.86
N GLU A 186 -13.00 43.07 -10.64
CA GLU A 186 -12.96 42.24 -9.42
C GLU A 186 -14.17 41.30 -9.32
N LYS A 187 -15.36 41.75 -9.73
CA LYS A 187 -16.56 40.89 -9.83
C LYS A 187 -16.44 39.83 -10.93
N GLU A 188 -15.83 40.17 -12.07
CA GLU A 188 -15.51 39.20 -13.12
C GLU A 188 -14.45 38.19 -12.67
N ARG A 189 -13.38 38.64 -11.99
CA ARG A 189 -12.35 37.74 -11.42
C ARG A 189 -12.94 36.77 -10.41
N LYS A 190 -13.82 37.22 -9.52
CA LYS A 190 -14.54 36.33 -8.57
C LYS A 190 -15.44 35.33 -9.29
N LYS A 191 -16.12 35.73 -10.39
CA LYS A 191 -16.91 34.78 -11.21
C LYS A 191 -16.05 33.73 -11.90
N VAL A 192 -14.87 34.12 -12.41
CA VAL A 192 -13.92 33.21 -13.08
C VAL A 192 -13.22 32.27 -12.09
N GLU A 193 -12.87 32.75 -10.89
CA GLU A 193 -12.36 31.90 -9.80
C GLU A 193 -13.39 30.83 -9.39
N ILE A 194 -14.64 31.24 -9.17
CA ILE A 194 -15.74 30.32 -8.80
C ILE A 194 -16.05 29.30 -9.92
N SER A 195 -15.92 29.66 -11.19
CA SER A 195 -16.09 28.69 -12.29
C SER A 195 -14.90 27.72 -12.41
N SER A 196 -13.69 28.20 -12.15
CA SER A 196 -12.48 27.37 -12.22
C SER A 196 -12.39 26.38 -11.05
N GLU A 197 -12.78 26.77 -9.83
CA GLU A 197 -12.89 25.85 -8.68
C GLU A 197 -13.95 24.77 -8.93
N LYS A 198 -15.15 25.15 -9.43
CA LYS A 198 -16.23 24.19 -9.72
C LYS A 198 -15.90 23.21 -10.86
N GLU A 199 -15.10 23.60 -11.84
CA GLU A 199 -14.63 22.70 -12.91
C GLU A 199 -13.52 21.75 -12.45
N VAL A 200 -12.62 22.23 -11.59
CA VAL A 200 -11.56 21.39 -10.98
C VAL A 200 -12.19 20.38 -10.03
N ASP A 201 -13.12 20.79 -9.16
CA ASP A 201 -13.82 19.87 -8.25
C ASP A 201 -14.63 18.82 -9.00
N LYS A 202 -15.37 19.20 -10.07
CA LYS A 202 -16.09 18.21 -10.89
C LYS A 202 -15.18 17.24 -11.63
N LYS A 203 -13.99 17.67 -12.08
CA LYS A 203 -12.99 16.78 -12.71
C LYS A 203 -12.33 15.85 -11.69
N VAL A 204 -12.09 16.33 -10.48
CA VAL A 204 -11.54 15.55 -9.37
C VAL A 204 -12.58 14.54 -8.88
N GLU A 205 -13.83 14.94 -8.64
CA GLU A 205 -14.94 14.03 -8.33
C GLU A 205 -15.11 12.96 -9.41
N LYS A 206 -15.09 13.32 -10.70
CA LYS A 206 -15.26 12.35 -11.79
C LYS A 206 -14.09 11.38 -11.91
N LYS A 207 -12.86 11.81 -11.55
CA LYS A 207 -11.68 10.93 -11.45
C LYS A 207 -11.73 10.02 -10.23
N ILE A 208 -12.19 10.54 -9.08
CA ILE A 208 -12.36 9.76 -7.85
C ILE A 208 -13.46 8.71 -8.04
N ILE A 209 -14.62 9.08 -8.59
CA ILE A 209 -15.72 8.16 -8.91
C ILE A 209 -15.28 7.09 -9.91
N ASN A 210 -14.52 7.46 -10.95
CA ASN A 210 -13.95 6.48 -11.88
C ASN A 210 -12.92 5.55 -11.19
N GLY A 211 -12.11 6.08 -10.27
CA GLY A 211 -11.16 5.30 -9.48
C GLY A 211 -11.86 4.29 -8.56
N PHE A 212 -12.91 4.72 -7.85
CA PHE A 212 -13.73 3.86 -7.01
C PHE A 212 -14.41 2.76 -7.82
N ASN A 213 -14.99 3.08 -8.98
CA ASN A 213 -15.61 2.08 -9.87
C ASN A 213 -14.60 1.04 -10.40
N ILE A 214 -13.32 1.42 -10.57
CA ILE A 214 -12.26 0.47 -10.98
C ILE A 214 -11.89 -0.45 -9.81
N ILE A 215 -11.79 0.10 -8.60
CA ILE A 215 -11.48 -0.66 -7.39
C ILE A 215 -12.61 -1.65 -7.07
N ASP A 216 -13.87 -1.22 -7.14
CA ASP A 216 -15.03 -2.09 -6.91
C ASP A 216 -15.09 -3.21 -7.95
N LYS A 217 -14.74 -2.92 -9.21
CA LYS A 217 -14.67 -3.94 -10.27
C LYS A 217 -13.53 -4.94 -10.05
N MET A 218 -12.39 -4.49 -9.52
CA MET A 218 -11.28 -5.37 -9.13
C MET A 218 -11.62 -6.23 -7.91
N ILE A 219 -12.37 -5.70 -6.95
CA ILE A 219 -12.83 -6.47 -5.79
C ILE A 219 -13.81 -7.56 -6.24
N LEU A 220 -14.77 -7.23 -7.09
CA LEU A 220 -15.73 -8.18 -7.66
C LEU A 220 -15.07 -9.28 -8.52
N GLU A 221 -14.03 -8.93 -9.29
CA GLU A 221 -13.25 -9.92 -10.05
C GLU A 221 -12.45 -10.85 -9.12
N LYS A 222 -11.99 -10.32 -8.00
CA LYS A 222 -11.25 -11.09 -7.01
C LYS A 222 -12.15 -12.05 -6.23
N GLU A 223 -13.33 -11.58 -5.81
CA GLU A 223 -14.36 -12.41 -5.17
C GLU A 223 -14.82 -13.55 -6.10
N LYS A 224 -15.09 -13.26 -7.38
CA LYS A 224 -15.41 -14.30 -8.38
C LYS A 224 -14.28 -15.30 -8.61
N SER A 225 -13.02 -14.86 -8.50
CA SER A 225 -11.86 -15.75 -8.63
C SER A 225 -11.65 -16.65 -7.41
N GLU A 226 -12.16 -16.24 -6.25
CA GLU A 226 -12.13 -17.01 -5.00
C GLU A 226 -13.30 -18.00 -4.95
N GLU A 227 -14.52 -17.60 -5.34
CA GLU A 227 -15.68 -18.50 -5.51
C GLU A 227 -15.43 -19.62 -6.52
N ASN A 228 -14.78 -19.33 -7.66
CA ASN A 228 -14.42 -20.36 -8.64
C ASN A 228 -13.40 -21.36 -8.12
N LYS A 229 -12.52 -20.96 -7.19
CA LYS A 229 -11.54 -21.87 -6.57
C LYS A 229 -12.17 -22.74 -5.49
N GLU A 230 -13.18 -22.23 -4.78
CA GLU A 230 -13.96 -23.03 -3.82
C GLU A 230 -14.83 -24.07 -4.56
N ASN A 231 -15.51 -23.68 -5.64
CA ASN A 231 -16.32 -24.63 -6.44
C ASN A 231 -15.47 -25.73 -7.12
N GLU A 232 -14.27 -25.43 -7.63
CA GLU A 232 -13.36 -26.45 -8.18
C GLU A 232 -12.78 -27.40 -7.11
N SER A 233 -12.86 -27.03 -5.83
CA SER A 233 -12.40 -27.84 -4.71
C SER A 233 -13.49 -28.75 -4.13
N GLU A 234 -14.77 -28.43 -4.35
CA GLU A 234 -15.90 -29.28 -3.98
C GLU A 234 -16.21 -30.36 -5.03
N ASP A 235 -16.00 -30.10 -6.33
CA ASP A 235 -16.19 -31.08 -7.42
C ASP A 235 -15.10 -32.19 -7.49
N LYS A 236 -14.10 -32.14 -6.62
CA LYS A 236 -13.00 -33.15 -6.53
C LYS A 236 -13.05 -34.04 -5.29
N LYS A 237 -14.17 -34.06 -4.56
CA LYS A 237 -14.47 -35.02 -3.48
C LYS A 237 -15.63 -35.93 -3.85
#